data_AF-A0A7C6Q9Z0-F1
#
_entry.id   AF-A0A7C6Q9Z0-F1
#
_cell.length_a   1.000
_cell.length_b   1.000
_cell.length_c   1.000
_cell.angle_alpha   90.00
_cell.angle_beta   90.00
_cell.angle_gamma   90.00
#
_symmetry.space_group_name_H-M   'P 1'
#
loop_
_entity.id
_entity.type
_entity.pdbx_description
1 polymer ?
#
loop_
_entity_poly.entity_id
_entity_poly.type
_entity_poly.pdbx_seq_one_letter_code
_entity_poly.pdbx_strand_id
1 'polypeptide(L)'
;MGDGFFREVREQLKADKKELERTLESLNSGLNERLTDSVGELSAYDQHAADLGQEIFERAKDLALRDNTRRLLADTEAALERMDRGEYGICEGCGKPIDERRLRAVPSARLCFDCKTAQEESRQDEWHRPVEERVISFDLEWEDNVGFDAEDTWQALARWGTANSPQDILGAEDFDDAYINAEEDIGTVTPLEGIESGGSQTADWEAIYPRPREESAGDLHPEP
;
A
#
# COMPACT_ATOMS: atom_id res chain seq x y z
N MET A 1 8.68 8.13 -39.19
CA MET A 1 9.07 9.27 -38.35
C MET A 1 10.16 10.05 -39.10
N GLY A 2 10.08 11.37 -39.17
CA GLY A 2 11.07 12.19 -39.91
C GLY A 2 12.31 12.54 -39.09
N ASP A 3 13.43 12.85 -39.74
CA ASP A 3 14.71 13.19 -39.07
C ASP A 3 14.61 14.37 -38.08
N GLY A 4 13.66 15.29 -38.30
CA GLY A 4 13.39 16.40 -37.38
C GLY A 4 12.83 15.93 -36.03
N PHE A 5 11.99 14.90 -36.03
CA PHE A 5 11.38 14.34 -34.81
C PHE A 5 12.44 13.72 -33.90
N PHE A 6 13.34 12.89 -34.45
CA PHE A 6 14.38 12.26 -33.66
C PHE A 6 15.33 13.29 -33.03
N ARG A 7 15.59 14.42 -33.71
CA ARG A 7 16.42 15.50 -33.18
C ARG A 7 15.75 16.22 -32.01
N GLU A 8 14.47 16.56 -32.16
CA GLU A 8 13.68 17.20 -31.09
C GLU A 8 13.63 16.33 -29.84
N VAL A 9 13.27 15.06 -30.00
CA VAL A 9 13.16 14.12 -28.87
C VAL A 9 14.52 13.84 -28.23
N ARG A 10 15.59 13.78 -29.01
CA ARG A 10 16.95 13.62 -28.47
C ARG A 10 17.37 14.79 -27.59
N GLU A 11 17.07 16.03 -28.01
CA GLU A 11 17.39 17.21 -27.21
C GLU A 11 16.53 17.25 -25.93
N GLN A 12 15.25 16.84 -26.01
CA GLN A 12 14.41 16.68 -24.83
C GLN A 12 14.99 15.65 -23.85
N LEU A 13 15.32 14.44 -24.30
CA LEU A 13 15.89 13.39 -23.45
C LEU A 13 17.22 13.82 -22.79
N LYS A 14 18.05 14.62 -23.47
CA LYS A 14 19.28 15.17 -22.87
C LYS A 14 18.98 16.19 -21.78
N ALA A 15 17.98 17.05 -22.00
CA ALA A 15 17.54 18.01 -20.98
C ALA A 15 16.98 17.26 -19.76
N ASP A 16 16.11 16.28 -19.99
CA ASP A 16 15.51 15.43 -18.96
C ASP A 16 16.59 14.69 -18.17
N LYS A 17 17.57 14.08 -18.84
CA LYS A 17 18.71 13.41 -18.19
C LYS A 17 19.44 14.35 -17.24
N LYS A 18 19.78 15.56 -17.70
CA LYS A 18 20.51 16.54 -16.88
C LYS A 18 19.69 17.01 -15.68
N GLU A 19 18.37 17.12 -15.83
CA GLU A 19 17.48 17.47 -14.72
C GLU A 19 17.39 16.33 -13.70
N LEU A 20 17.19 15.10 -14.16
CA LEU A 20 17.18 13.91 -13.31
C LEU A 20 18.49 13.72 -12.56
N GLU A 21 19.64 13.96 -13.19
CA GLU A 21 20.96 13.92 -12.54
C GLU A 21 21.08 14.95 -11.41
N ARG A 22 20.59 16.18 -11.62
CA ARG A 22 20.59 17.23 -10.59
C ARG A 22 19.65 16.87 -9.43
N THR A 23 18.45 16.38 -9.74
CA THR A 23 17.49 15.95 -8.72
C THR A 23 18.07 14.81 -7.90
N LEU A 24 18.70 13.82 -8.55
CA LEU A 24 19.36 12.72 -7.86
C LEU A 24 20.47 13.20 -6.92
N GLU A 25 21.31 14.12 -7.37
CA GLU A 25 22.37 14.70 -6.54
C GLU A 25 21.79 15.41 -5.31
N SER A 26 20.74 16.22 -5.51
CA SER A 26 20.07 16.92 -4.40
C SER A 26 19.48 15.93 -3.38
N LEU A 27 18.81 14.87 -3.83
CA LEU A 27 18.24 13.84 -2.96
C LEU A 27 19.32 13.04 -2.23
N ASN A 28 20.44 12.72 -2.90
CA ASN A 28 21.55 12.03 -2.27
C ASN A 28 22.23 12.90 -1.20
N SER A 29 22.37 14.21 -1.43
CA SER A 29 22.92 15.12 -0.43
C SER A 29 22.06 15.20 0.83
N GLY A 30 20.72 15.28 0.69
CA GLY A 30 19.80 15.27 1.84
C GLY A 30 19.79 13.93 2.59
N LEU A 31 19.84 12.80 1.86
CA LEU A 31 19.81 11.46 2.46
C LEU A 31 21.13 11.02 3.10
N ASN A 32 22.25 11.67 2.77
CA ASN A 32 23.57 11.41 3.36
C ASN A 32 23.66 11.88 4.82
N GLU A 33 22.79 12.80 5.24
CA GLU A 33 22.66 13.17 6.64
C GLU A 33 22.02 12.01 7.43
N ARG A 34 22.62 11.65 8.57
CA ARG A 34 22.06 10.61 9.43
C ARG A 34 20.75 11.13 10.00
N LEU A 35 19.75 10.27 10.11
CA LEU A 35 18.48 10.61 10.74
C LEU A 35 18.67 11.11 12.19
N THR A 36 19.70 10.65 12.90
CA THR A 36 20.05 11.15 14.23
C THR A 36 20.59 12.58 14.21
N ASP A 37 21.28 12.95 13.12
CA ASP A 37 21.93 14.25 12.99
C ASP A 37 20.90 15.31 12.53
N SER A 38 19.92 14.93 11.70
CA SER A 38 18.84 15.82 11.27
C SER A 38 17.90 16.24 12.41
N VAL A 39 17.71 15.37 13.41
CA VAL A 39 16.87 15.66 14.59
C VAL A 39 17.68 16.24 15.75
N GLY A 40 19.00 16.44 15.57
CA GLY A 40 19.85 17.16 16.53
C GLY A 40 20.10 16.47 17.87
N GLU A 41 19.71 15.20 18.02
CA GLU A 41 19.74 14.47 19.28
C GLU A 41 20.49 13.14 19.16
N LEU A 42 21.26 12.80 20.19
CA LEU A 42 22.07 11.57 20.23
C LEU A 42 21.23 10.29 20.44
N SER A 43 19.96 10.43 20.86
CA SER A 43 19.05 9.29 21.07
C SER A 43 17.63 9.60 20.62
N ALA A 44 17.01 8.69 19.86
CA ALA A 44 15.60 8.73 19.45
C ALA A 44 14.59 8.54 20.62
N TYR A 45 15.07 8.46 21.86
CA TYR A 45 14.28 8.10 23.04
C TYR A 45 13.66 9.31 23.75
N ASP A 46 14.18 10.52 23.51
CA ASP A 46 13.70 11.77 24.11
C ASP A 46 12.79 12.56 23.16
N GLN A 47 12.55 12.06 21.94
CA GLN A 47 11.57 12.63 21.01
C GLN A 47 10.16 12.19 21.35
N HIS A 48 9.21 13.11 21.15
CA HIS A 48 7.80 12.74 21.04
C HIS A 48 7.61 11.80 19.84
N ALA A 49 6.85 10.72 20.04
CA ALA A 49 6.59 9.71 19.01
C ALA A 49 6.04 10.30 17.69
N ALA A 50 5.29 11.39 17.77
CA ALA A 50 4.76 12.11 16.60
C ALA A 50 5.87 12.75 15.75
N ASP A 51 6.87 13.37 16.36
CA ASP A 51 7.96 14.04 15.65
C ASP A 51 8.87 13.01 14.96
N LEU A 52 9.16 11.89 15.65
CA LEU A 52 9.90 10.76 15.07
C LEU A 52 9.14 10.14 13.88
N GLY A 53 7.82 9.99 13.99
CA GLY A 53 6.98 9.47 12.91
C GLY A 53 7.03 10.36 11.66
N GLN A 54 6.98 11.68 11.84
CA GLN A 54 7.06 12.63 10.74
C GLN A 54 8.42 12.58 10.02
N GLU A 55 9.53 12.53 10.77
CA GLU A 55 10.87 12.43 10.20
C GLU A 55 11.10 11.11 9.44
N ILE A 56 10.61 9.99 9.99
CA ILE A 56 10.66 8.70 9.29
C ILE A 56 9.85 8.76 7.99
N PHE A 57 8.67 9.38 8.01
CA PHE A 57 7.83 9.54 6.84
C PHE A 57 8.50 10.36 5.73
N GLU A 58 9.05 11.54 6.07
CA GLU A 58 9.76 12.37 5.09
C GLU A 58 10.99 11.64 4.52
N ARG A 59 11.75 10.93 5.36
CA ARG A 59 12.87 10.11 4.89
C ARG A 59 12.43 8.98 3.95
N ALA A 60 11.33 8.30 4.27
CA ALA A 60 10.79 7.24 3.42
C ALA A 60 10.34 7.79 2.04
N LYS A 61 9.72 8.97 2.04
CA LYS A 61 9.34 9.69 0.83
C LYS A 61 10.55 10.07 -0.02
N ASP A 62 11.61 10.60 0.58
CA ASP A 62 12.84 10.94 -0.14
C ASP A 62 13.51 9.72 -0.77
N LEU A 63 13.54 8.58 -0.06
CA LEU A 63 14.02 7.31 -0.61
C LEU A 63 13.20 6.86 -1.81
N ALA A 64 11.87 6.94 -1.73
CA ALA A 64 10.97 6.59 -2.83
C ALA A 64 11.18 7.50 -4.06
N LEU A 65 11.32 8.82 -3.84
CA LEU A 65 11.61 9.79 -4.91
C LEU A 65 12.97 9.52 -5.56
N ARG A 66 14.00 9.20 -4.76
CA ARG A 66 15.33 8.86 -5.27
C ARG A 66 15.29 7.62 -6.14
N ASP A 67 14.64 6.56 -5.68
CA ASP A 67 14.58 5.29 -6.41
C ASP A 67 13.74 5.43 -7.69
N ASN A 68 12.67 6.24 -7.68
CA ASN A 68 11.94 6.62 -8.88
C ASN A 68 12.83 7.40 -9.87
N THR A 69 13.52 8.44 -9.39
CA THR A 69 14.43 9.26 -10.20
C THR A 69 15.52 8.41 -10.85
N ARG A 70 16.09 7.43 -10.13
CA ARG A 70 17.07 6.47 -10.69
C ARG A 70 16.49 5.64 -11.83
N ARG A 71 15.26 5.15 -11.67
CA ARG A 71 14.58 4.37 -12.72
C ARG A 71 14.33 5.22 -13.97
N LEU A 72 13.83 6.44 -13.79
CA LEU A 72 13.59 7.38 -14.89
C LEU A 72 14.90 7.74 -15.61
N LEU A 73 15.99 7.95 -14.87
CA LEU A 73 17.31 8.21 -15.44
C LEU A 73 17.78 7.03 -16.28
N ALA A 74 17.70 5.81 -15.76
CA ALA A 74 18.06 4.61 -16.50
C ALA A 74 17.21 4.41 -17.76
N ASP A 75 15.90 4.66 -17.69
CA ASP A 75 15.00 4.60 -18.86
C ASP A 75 15.37 5.66 -19.91
N THR A 76 15.77 6.86 -19.48
CA THR A 76 16.20 7.96 -20.35
C THR A 76 17.54 7.65 -21.03
N GLU A 77 18.50 7.09 -20.30
CA GLU A 77 19.78 6.65 -20.83
C GLU A 77 19.62 5.51 -21.84
N ALA A 78 18.79 4.51 -21.52
CA ALA A 78 18.45 3.44 -22.44
C ALA A 78 17.78 3.96 -23.72
N ALA A 79 16.89 4.96 -23.61
CA ALA A 79 16.27 5.58 -24.78
C ALA A 79 17.29 6.28 -25.68
N LEU A 80 18.24 7.03 -25.10
CA LEU A 80 19.34 7.67 -25.84
C LEU A 80 20.23 6.63 -26.53
N GLU A 81 20.57 5.54 -25.84
CA GLU A 81 21.36 4.45 -26.42
C GLU A 81 20.63 3.77 -27.60
N ARG A 82 19.32 3.52 -27.46
CA ARG A 82 18.50 3.00 -28.57
C ARG A 82 18.48 3.96 -29.76
N MET A 83 18.51 5.28 -29.53
CA MET A 83 18.63 6.24 -30.62
C MET A 83 19.97 6.14 -31.34
N ASP A 84 21.07 5.94 -30.60
CA ASP A 84 22.40 5.78 -31.18
C ASP A 84 22.52 4.47 -31.98
N ARG A 85 21.85 3.40 -31.55
CA ARG A 85 21.76 2.12 -32.26
C ARG A 85 20.77 2.11 -33.43
N GLY A 86 19.93 3.15 -33.57
CA GLY A 86 18.90 3.22 -34.60
C GLY A 86 17.67 2.32 -34.33
N GLU A 87 17.53 1.81 -33.11
CA GLU A 87 16.42 0.95 -32.66
C GLU A 87 15.30 1.74 -31.95
N TYR A 88 15.46 3.06 -31.83
CA TYR A 88 14.50 3.90 -31.14
C TYR A 88 13.12 3.91 -31.82
N GLY A 89 12.08 3.78 -31.00
CA GLY A 89 10.69 3.69 -31.46
C GLY A 89 10.24 2.28 -31.84
N ILE A 90 11.02 1.24 -31.55
CA ILE A 90 10.61 -0.17 -31.63
C ILE A 90 10.30 -0.71 -30.23
N CYS A 91 9.16 -1.39 -30.09
CA CYS A 91 8.74 -1.99 -28.82
C CYS A 91 9.60 -3.21 -28.48
N GLU A 92 10.17 -3.25 -27.27
CA GLU A 92 10.98 -4.39 -26.79
C GLU A 92 10.16 -5.67 -26.58
N GLY A 93 8.86 -5.56 -26.31
CA GLY A 93 7.99 -6.72 -26.04
C GLY A 93 7.49 -7.43 -27.29
N CYS A 94 7.17 -6.70 -28.36
CA CYS A 94 6.55 -7.27 -29.57
C CYS A 94 7.26 -6.92 -30.87
N GLY A 95 8.32 -6.11 -30.86
CA GLY A 95 9.07 -5.69 -32.04
C GLY A 95 8.31 -4.75 -32.99
N LYS A 96 7.10 -4.32 -32.63
CA LYS A 96 6.29 -3.39 -33.45
C LYS A 96 6.72 -1.93 -33.23
N PRO A 97 6.54 -1.04 -34.22
CA PRO A 97 6.79 0.39 -34.03
C PRO A 97 5.84 0.98 -32.96
N ILE A 98 6.38 1.85 -32.12
CA ILE A 98 5.65 2.60 -31.09
C ILE A 98 4.98 3.82 -31.76
N ASP A 99 3.72 4.12 -31.40
CA ASP A 99 3.00 5.29 -31.92
C ASP A 99 3.77 6.58 -31.60
N GLU A 100 3.91 7.45 -32.61
CA GLU A 100 4.62 8.72 -32.47
C GLU A 100 4.01 9.61 -31.38
N ARG A 101 2.68 9.60 -31.20
CA ARG A 101 1.99 10.35 -30.15
C ARG A 101 2.41 9.89 -28.76
N ARG A 102 2.67 8.59 -28.60
CA ARG A 102 3.18 8.03 -27.34
C ARG A 102 4.61 8.47 -27.07
N LEU A 103 5.48 8.47 -28.09
CA LEU A 103 6.86 8.93 -27.95
C LEU A 103 6.98 10.44 -27.75
N ARG A 104 6.02 11.22 -28.25
CA ARG A 104 5.91 12.67 -27.94
C ARG A 104 5.50 12.90 -26.49
N ALA A 105 4.59 12.08 -25.96
CA ALA A 105 4.13 12.21 -24.57
C ALA A 105 5.13 11.65 -23.55
N VAL A 106 5.76 10.51 -23.88
CA VAL A 106 6.73 9.81 -23.04
C VAL A 106 7.93 9.37 -23.91
N PRO A 107 8.95 10.24 -24.05
CA PRO A 107 10.14 9.96 -24.84
C PRO A 107 10.95 8.72 -24.40
N SER A 108 10.94 8.38 -23.12
CA SER A 108 11.68 7.23 -22.58
C SER A 108 10.94 5.89 -22.73
N ALA A 109 9.76 5.85 -23.38
CA ALA A 109 8.93 4.66 -23.47
C ALA A 109 9.59 3.51 -24.25
N ARG A 110 9.74 2.35 -23.60
CA ARG A 110 10.28 1.10 -24.17
C ARG A 110 9.24 0.14 -24.77
N LEU A 111 7.98 0.27 -24.36
CA LEU A 111 6.88 -0.61 -24.76
C LEU A 111 5.78 0.19 -25.48
N CYS A 112 5.15 -0.46 -26.47
CA CYS A 112 3.90 0.02 -27.05
C CYS A 112 2.76 -0.02 -26.01
N PHE A 113 1.63 0.60 -26.33
CA PHE A 113 0.47 0.65 -25.45
C PHE A 113 0.02 -0.76 -25.03
N ASP A 114 -0.25 -1.65 -25.99
CA ASP A 114 -0.73 -3.01 -25.73
C ASP A 114 0.23 -3.82 -24.82
N CYS A 115 1.54 -3.77 -25.10
CA CYS A 115 2.53 -4.47 -24.28
C CYS A 115 2.65 -3.85 -22.88
N LYS A 116 2.46 -2.54 -22.76
CA LYS A 116 2.48 -1.86 -21.45
C LYS A 116 1.24 -2.22 -20.64
N THR A 117 0.07 -2.24 -21.26
CA THR A 117 -1.19 -2.66 -20.63
C THR A 117 -1.11 -4.11 -20.19
N ALA A 118 -0.66 -5.03 -21.04
CA ALA A 118 -0.49 -6.44 -20.66
C ALA A 118 0.54 -6.62 -19.52
N GLN A 119 1.60 -5.81 -19.48
CA GLN A 119 2.55 -5.79 -18.35
C GLN A 119 1.92 -5.27 -17.06
N GLU A 120 0.97 -4.34 -17.14
CA GLU A 120 0.24 -3.80 -15.99
C GLU A 120 -0.82 -4.78 -15.50
N GLU A 121 -1.56 -5.42 -16.40
CA GLU A 121 -2.54 -6.46 -16.08
C GLU A 121 -1.88 -7.69 -15.46
N SER A 122 -0.72 -8.12 -15.98
CA SER A 122 0.05 -9.21 -15.34
C SER A 122 0.71 -8.82 -14.02
N ARG A 123 0.85 -7.51 -13.76
CA ARG A 123 1.29 -6.97 -12.47
C ARG A 123 0.14 -6.75 -11.50
N GLN A 124 -1.11 -6.78 -11.96
CA GLN A 124 -2.25 -6.75 -11.06
C GLN A 124 -2.26 -8.07 -10.28
N ASP A 125 -1.85 -7.92 -9.03
CA ASP A 125 -2.12 -8.78 -7.89
C ASP A 125 -1.46 -10.17 -7.88
N GLU A 126 -0.16 -10.19 -7.55
CA GLU A 126 0.45 -11.32 -6.81
C GLU A 126 -0.18 -11.46 -5.41
N TRP A 127 -0.79 -10.37 -4.91
CA TRP A 127 -1.71 -10.36 -3.79
C TRP A 127 -3.13 -10.55 -4.30
N HIS A 128 -3.57 -11.80 -4.43
CA HIS A 128 -5.00 -12.06 -4.55
C HIS A 128 -5.70 -11.37 -3.39
N ARG A 129 -6.51 -10.34 -3.70
CA ARG A 129 -7.42 -9.81 -2.70
C ARG A 129 -8.18 -11.00 -2.10
N PRO A 130 -8.26 -11.11 -0.76
CA PRO A 130 -8.95 -12.22 -0.13
C PRO A 130 -10.35 -12.38 -0.74
N VAL A 131 -10.82 -13.62 -0.89
CA VAL A 131 -12.13 -13.88 -1.51
C VAL A 131 -13.25 -13.16 -0.74
N GLU A 132 -13.01 -12.95 0.55
CA GLU A 132 -13.80 -12.20 1.50
C GLU A 132 -14.11 -10.77 1.00
N GLU A 133 -13.15 -10.07 0.40
CA GLU A 133 -13.38 -8.70 -0.12
C GLU A 133 -14.35 -8.66 -1.32
N ARG A 134 -14.51 -9.78 -2.03
CA ARG A 134 -15.51 -9.90 -3.11
C ARG A 134 -16.89 -10.30 -2.59
N VAL A 135 -16.97 -10.86 -1.39
CA VAL A 135 -18.18 -11.40 -0.78
C VAL A 135 -18.78 -10.41 0.22
N ILE A 136 -17.93 -9.67 0.93
CA ILE A 136 -18.30 -8.64 1.89
C ILE A 136 -18.62 -7.36 1.11
N SER A 137 -19.88 -6.94 1.13
CA SER A 137 -20.27 -5.61 0.64
C SER A 137 -19.64 -4.56 1.55
N PHE A 138 -18.86 -3.64 0.97
CA PHE A 138 -18.37 -2.45 1.67
C PHE A 138 -19.47 -1.38 1.74
N ASP A 139 -20.67 -1.78 2.11
CA ASP A 139 -21.77 -0.85 2.36
C ASP A 139 -21.65 -0.41 3.80
N LEU A 140 -21.17 0.83 3.99
CA LEU A 140 -21.23 1.55 5.27
C LEU A 140 -22.64 2.12 5.46
N GLU A 141 -23.66 1.28 5.26
CA GLU A 141 -25.05 1.70 5.37
C GLU A 141 -25.44 1.89 6.83
N TRP A 142 -26.19 2.95 7.11
CA TRP A 142 -26.61 3.37 8.46
C TRP A 142 -27.88 2.64 8.94
N GLU A 143 -28.30 1.59 8.23
CA GLU A 143 -29.51 0.84 8.53
C GLU A 143 -29.05 -0.50 9.10
N ASP A 144 -29.23 -0.70 10.42
CA ASP A 144 -28.81 -1.89 11.18
C ASP A 144 -29.16 -3.17 10.40
N ASN A 145 -28.16 -3.74 9.72
CA ASN A 145 -28.28 -4.97 8.98
C ASN A 145 -27.50 -6.04 9.73
N VAL A 146 -28.17 -7.10 10.13
CA VAL A 146 -27.59 -8.21 10.90
C VAL A 146 -26.66 -9.13 10.08
N GLY A 147 -26.42 -8.82 8.80
CA GLY A 147 -25.57 -9.63 7.93
C GLY A 147 -24.12 -9.21 8.02
N PHE A 148 -23.21 -10.19 8.17
CA PHE A 148 -21.76 -9.95 8.29
C PHE A 148 -21.23 -9.05 7.17
N ASP A 149 -20.85 -7.83 7.52
CA ASP A 149 -20.41 -6.81 6.58
C ASP A 149 -19.01 -6.26 6.90
N ALA A 150 -18.68 -5.10 6.32
CA ALA A 150 -17.39 -4.44 6.54
C ALA A 150 -17.25 -3.89 7.97
N GLU A 151 -18.34 -3.48 8.61
CA GLU A 151 -18.37 -3.07 10.01
C GLU A 151 -18.07 -4.28 10.91
N ASP A 152 -18.78 -5.39 10.72
CA ASP A 152 -18.53 -6.64 11.47
C ASP A 152 -17.09 -7.14 11.33
N THR A 153 -16.55 -7.06 10.11
CA THR A 153 -15.16 -7.42 9.83
C THR A 153 -14.19 -6.58 10.64
N TRP A 154 -14.43 -5.27 10.73
CA TRP A 154 -13.62 -4.37 11.53
C TRP A 154 -13.79 -4.65 13.03
N GLN A 155 -15.01 -4.87 13.50
CA GLN A 155 -15.30 -5.20 14.90
C GLN A 155 -14.60 -6.51 15.32
N ALA A 156 -14.62 -7.54 14.48
CA ALA A 156 -13.92 -8.81 14.73
C ALA A 156 -12.40 -8.63 14.87
N LEU A 157 -11.79 -7.73 14.08
CA LEU A 157 -10.38 -7.36 14.21
C LEU A 157 -10.12 -6.51 15.44
N ALA A 158 -11.01 -5.57 15.75
CA ALA A 158 -10.92 -4.68 16.90
C ALA A 158 -10.83 -5.42 18.23
N ARG A 159 -11.48 -6.60 18.34
CA ARG A 159 -11.37 -7.51 19.50
C ARG A 159 -9.94 -8.02 19.78
N TRP A 160 -9.08 -8.07 18.76
CA TRP A 160 -7.66 -8.43 18.94
C TRP A 160 -6.79 -7.27 19.45
N GLY A 161 -7.37 -6.07 19.53
CA GLY A 161 -6.74 -4.88 20.07
C GLY A 161 -6.97 -3.68 19.17
N THR A 162 -7.53 -2.62 19.75
CA THR A 162 -7.54 -1.28 19.15
C THR A 162 -6.57 -0.37 19.90
N ALA A 163 -6.25 0.78 19.30
CA ALA A 163 -5.56 1.84 20.03
C ALA A 163 -6.50 2.64 20.96
N ASN A 164 -7.79 2.28 21.02
CA ASN A 164 -8.77 2.96 21.86
C ASN A 164 -8.68 2.46 23.30
N SER A 165 -8.95 3.34 24.24
CA SER A 165 -9.20 3.02 25.64
C SER A 165 -10.70 2.99 25.93
N PRO A 166 -11.13 2.37 27.04
CA PRO A 166 -12.53 2.45 27.51
C PRO A 166 -13.01 3.89 27.77
N GLN A 167 -12.10 4.87 27.86
CA GLN A 167 -12.44 6.29 28.00
C GLN A 167 -12.75 6.96 26.64
N ASP A 168 -12.31 6.37 25.54
CA ASP A 168 -12.53 6.90 24.18
C ASP A 168 -13.88 6.50 23.60
N ILE A 169 -14.48 5.41 24.12
CA ILE A 169 -15.78 4.88 23.69
C ILE A 169 -16.79 4.99 24.84
N LEU A 170 -17.93 5.62 24.56
CA LEU A 170 -19.00 5.75 25.54
C LEU A 170 -19.68 4.39 25.77
N GLY A 171 -19.66 3.91 27.01
CA GLY A 171 -20.28 2.64 27.41
C GLY A 171 -19.29 1.49 27.59
N ALA A 172 -18.06 1.61 27.09
CA ALA A 172 -17.02 0.61 27.28
C ALA A 172 -16.52 0.61 28.74
N GLU A 173 -16.63 -0.53 29.42
CA GLU A 173 -16.07 -0.72 30.77
C GLU A 173 -14.66 -1.33 30.70
N ASP A 174 -14.44 -2.22 29.74
CA ASP A 174 -13.17 -2.92 29.52
C ASP A 174 -12.57 -2.66 28.13
N PHE A 175 -11.27 -2.94 27.98
CA PHE A 175 -10.58 -2.81 26.68
C PHE A 175 -11.15 -3.75 25.62
N ASP A 176 -11.79 -4.84 26.06
CA ASP A 176 -12.47 -5.78 25.19
C ASP A 176 -13.75 -5.17 24.57
N ASP A 177 -14.25 -4.06 25.12
CA ASP A 177 -15.42 -3.32 24.64
C ASP A 177 -15.03 -1.96 24.03
N ALA A 178 -13.74 -1.68 23.85
CA ALA A 178 -13.22 -0.41 23.35
C ALA A 178 -13.32 -0.27 21.81
N TYR A 179 -14.48 -0.63 21.25
CA TYR A 179 -14.85 -0.41 19.87
C TYR A 179 -16.34 -0.07 19.75
N ILE A 180 -16.72 0.59 18.65
CA ILE A 180 -18.09 1.06 18.42
C ILE A 180 -19.02 -0.16 18.30
N ASN A 181 -20.21 -0.08 18.92
CA ASN A 181 -21.24 -1.13 18.91
C ASN A 181 -20.78 -2.50 19.46
N ALA A 182 -19.85 -2.53 20.43
CA ALA A 182 -19.38 -3.78 21.04
C ALA A 182 -20.49 -4.63 21.71
N GLU A 183 -21.64 -4.02 22.02
CA GLU A 183 -22.81 -4.67 22.62
C GLU A 183 -23.78 -5.27 21.58
N GLU A 184 -23.50 -5.13 20.28
CA GLU A 184 -24.39 -5.59 19.20
C GLU A 184 -24.34 -7.12 19.00
N ASP A 185 -25.52 -7.69 18.77
CA ASP A 185 -25.69 -9.12 18.50
C ASP A 185 -25.42 -9.42 17.00
N ILE A 186 -24.21 -9.91 16.70
CA ILE A 186 -23.81 -10.26 15.33
C ILE A 186 -24.64 -11.45 14.81
N GLY A 187 -25.31 -11.28 13.66
CA GLY A 187 -26.00 -12.37 12.97
C GLY A 187 -27.37 -12.77 13.53
N THR A 188 -27.93 -12.02 14.49
CA THR A 188 -29.25 -12.29 15.06
C THR A 188 -30.07 -11.02 15.27
N VAL A 189 -31.36 -11.05 14.91
CA VAL A 189 -32.26 -9.90 15.10
C VAL A 189 -32.86 -9.89 16.51
N THR A 190 -32.98 -11.08 17.13
CA THR A 190 -33.45 -11.22 18.51
C THR A 190 -32.67 -12.28 19.30
N PRO A 191 -32.56 -12.15 20.64
CA PRO A 191 -31.90 -13.15 21.47
C PRO A 191 -32.52 -14.56 21.37
N LEU A 192 -33.80 -14.66 20.97
CA LEU A 192 -34.48 -15.94 20.79
C LEU A 192 -34.01 -16.66 19.52
N GLU A 193 -33.69 -15.92 18.46
CA GLU A 193 -33.20 -16.48 17.19
C GLU A 193 -31.78 -17.03 17.33
N GLY A 194 -30.95 -16.44 18.20
CA GLY A 194 -29.63 -16.99 18.57
C GLY A 194 -29.67 -18.35 19.28
N ILE A 195 -30.83 -18.75 19.81
CA ILE A 195 -31.00 -20.04 20.49
C ILE A 195 -31.32 -21.15 19.46
N GLU A 196 -32.03 -20.85 18.37
CA GLU A 196 -32.39 -21.83 17.33
C GLU A 196 -31.25 -22.11 16.33
N SER A 197 -30.34 -21.16 16.14
CA SER A 197 -29.15 -21.31 15.27
C SER A 197 -28.03 -22.18 15.87
N GLY A 198 -28.21 -22.73 17.08
CA GLY A 198 -27.30 -23.65 17.78
C GLY A 198 -27.04 -25.02 17.12
N GLY A 199 -27.08 -25.11 15.79
CA GLY A 199 -26.73 -26.33 15.04
C GLY A 199 -26.66 -26.22 13.52
N SER A 200 -26.98 -25.07 12.90
CA SER A 200 -26.92 -24.95 11.44
C SER A 200 -26.73 -23.50 11.00
N GLN A 201 -25.48 -23.14 10.73
CA GLN A 201 -25.00 -21.91 10.04
C GLN A 201 -24.65 -20.69 10.88
N THR A 202 -23.98 -20.86 12.02
CA THR A 202 -23.00 -19.86 12.44
C THR A 202 -21.73 -20.60 12.80
N ALA A 203 -20.63 -20.21 12.16
CA ALA A 203 -19.31 -20.52 12.66
C ALA A 203 -19.31 -20.12 14.14
N ASP A 204 -18.93 -21.04 15.04
CA ASP A 204 -18.61 -20.67 16.41
C ASP A 204 -17.36 -19.81 16.32
N TRP A 205 -17.56 -18.50 16.13
CA TRP A 205 -16.50 -17.55 15.84
C TRP A 205 -15.56 -17.42 17.03
N GLU A 206 -16.03 -17.69 18.26
CA GLU A 206 -15.17 -17.79 19.44
C GLU A 206 -14.37 -19.11 19.45
N ALA A 207 -14.88 -20.23 18.93
CA ALA A 207 -14.09 -21.44 18.75
C ALA A 207 -13.14 -21.42 17.53
N ILE A 208 -13.46 -20.62 16.50
CA ILE A 208 -12.66 -20.48 15.27
C ILE A 208 -11.60 -19.38 15.41
N TYR A 209 -11.94 -18.29 16.08
CA TYR A 209 -11.06 -17.17 16.44
C TYR A 209 -11.14 -16.92 17.96
N PRO A 210 -10.57 -17.81 18.78
CA PRO A 210 -10.53 -17.64 20.22
C PRO A 210 -9.82 -16.35 20.59
N ARG A 211 -10.26 -15.71 21.68
CA ARG A 211 -9.63 -14.46 22.13
C ARG A 211 -8.18 -14.75 22.51
N PRO A 212 -7.20 -13.91 22.13
CA PRO A 212 -5.78 -14.17 22.39
C PRO A 212 -5.43 -14.38 23.87
N ARG A 213 -6.24 -13.83 24.79
CA ARG A 213 -6.05 -14.04 26.24
C ARG A 213 -6.39 -15.44 26.72
N GLU A 214 -7.31 -16.14 26.06
CA GLU A 214 -7.70 -17.51 26.43
C GLU A 214 -6.64 -18.54 26.00
N GLU A 215 -5.94 -18.32 24.88
CA GLU A 215 -4.79 -19.15 24.48
C GLU A 215 -3.56 -18.91 25.38
N SER A 216 -3.36 -17.68 25.86
CA SER A 216 -2.16 -17.32 26.65
C SER A 216 -2.10 -17.95 28.05
N ALA A 217 -3.21 -18.52 28.55
CA ALA A 217 -3.25 -19.18 29.84
C ALA A 217 -2.77 -20.65 29.81
N GLY A 218 -2.65 -21.26 28.62
CA GLY A 218 -2.32 -22.68 28.45
C GLY A 218 -0.86 -23.00 28.13
N ASP A 219 -0.17 -22.14 27.35
CA ASP A 219 1.08 -22.53 26.69
C ASP A 219 2.33 -21.70 27.05
N LEU A 220 2.35 -21.08 28.25
CA LEU A 220 3.54 -20.41 28.79
C LEU A 220 4.10 -21.12 30.03
N HIS A 221 4.37 -22.42 29.90
CA HIS A 221 5.33 -23.11 30.76
C HIS A 221 6.44 -23.74 29.90
N PRO A 222 7.64 -23.13 29.80
CA PRO A 222 8.82 -23.93 29.55
C PRO A 222 9.08 -24.77 30.81
N GLU A 223 8.99 -26.10 30.67
CA GLU A 223 9.54 -27.04 31.66
C GLU A 223 11.04 -26.74 31.93
N PRO A 224 11.53 -27.01 33.15
CA PRO A 224 12.78 -26.46 33.69
C PRO A 224 14.07 -26.81 32.92
#